data_AF-A0A373VZ51-F1
#
_entry.id   AF-A0A373VZ51-F1
#
_cell.length_a   1.000
_cell.length_b   1.000
_cell.length_c   1.000
_cell.angle_alpha   90.00
_cell.angle_beta   90.00
_cell.angle_gamma   90.00
#
_symmetry.space_group_name_H-M   'P 1'
#
loop_
_entity.id
_entity.type
_entity.pdbx_description
1 polymer ?
#
loop_
_entity_poly.entity_id
_entity_poly.type
_entity_poly.pdbx_seq_one_letter_code
_entity_poly.pdbx_strand_id
1 'polypeptide(L)' 'MRFEDAMVVCEDTNGKEYVIQKKKIPEEATEGNVIKKGITGKYSMDTDEEFLRKHRMEKMNEKEEKVIVEPSIYS' A
#
# COMPACT_ATOMS: atom_id res chain seq x y z
N MET A 1 5.54 2.43 -3.24
CA MET A 1 6.67 2.33 -4.20
C MET A 1 6.65 3.56 -5.08
N ARG A 2 7.80 4.20 -5.30
CA ARG A 2 8.00 5.33 -6.22
C ARG A 2 9.12 4.96 -7.19
N PHE A 3 8.93 5.19 -8.49
CA PHE A 3 9.92 4.81 -9.51
C PHE A 3 10.79 6.02 -9.90
N GLU A 4 12.10 5.87 -9.78
CA GLU A 4 13.09 6.90 -10.12
C GLU A 4 14.11 6.32 -11.12
N ASP A 5 13.90 6.57 -12.41
CA ASP A 5 14.74 6.06 -13.50
C ASP A 5 15.00 4.54 -13.40
N ALA A 6 16.21 4.17 -12.95
CA ALA A 6 16.69 2.80 -12.78
C ALA A 6 16.49 2.23 -11.36
N MET A 7 15.97 3.03 -10.44
CA MET A 7 15.77 2.72 -9.03
C MET A 7 14.28 2.80 -8.67
N VAL A 8 13.95 2.17 -7.56
CA VAL A 8 12.63 2.18 -6.96
C VAL A 8 12.78 2.37 -5.47
N VAL A 9 12.07 3.35 -4.94
CA VAL A 9 11.99 3.63 -3.51
C VAL A 9 10.78 2.91 -2.94
N CYS A 10 11.03 1.98 -2.02
CA CYS A 10 10.01 1.23 -1.30
C CYS A 10 10.02 1.65 0.16
N GLU A 11 8.85 1.81 0.74
CA GLU A 11 8.67 2.11 2.15
C GLU A 11 8.11 0.87 2.84
N ASP A 12 8.67 0.49 3.99
CA ASP A 12 8.07 -0.56 4.82
C ASP A 12 6.95 0.00 5.72
N THR A 13 6.30 -0.89 6.48
CA THR A 13 5.20 -0.51 7.37
C THR A 13 5.61 0.42 8.53
N ASN A 14 6.91 0.58 8.79
CA ASN A 14 7.43 1.48 9.80
C ASN A 14 7.87 2.83 9.22
N GLY A 15 7.61 3.09 7.94
CA GLY A 15 8.03 4.32 7.25
C GLY A 15 9.50 4.31 6.87
N LYS A 16 10.21 3.17 6.95
CA LYS A 16 11.61 3.10 6.54
C LYS A 16 11.71 2.89 5.03
N GLU A 17 12.49 3.74 4.39
CA GLU A 17 12.73 3.68 2.95
C GLU A 17 13.88 2.73 2.58
N TYR A 18 13.71 2.04 1.45
CA TYR A 18 14.66 1.15 0.83
C TYR A 18 14.78 1.50 -0.65
N VAL A 19 16.00 1.66 -1.12
CA VAL A 19 16.29 1.88 -2.54
C VAL A 19 16.66 0.56 -3.19
N ILE A 20 15.88 0.15 -4.19
CA ILE A 20 16.02 -1.13 -4.89
C ILE A 20 16.21 -0.84 -6.38
N GLN A 21 17.09 -1.59 -7.05
CA GLN A 21 17.24 -1.48 -8.50
C GLN A 21 15.98 -2.02 -9.20
N LYS A 22 15.45 -1.26 -10.17
CA LYS A 22 14.23 -1.63 -10.93
C LYS A 22 14.31 -3.03 -11.55
N LYS A 23 15.49 -3.44 -12.03
CA LYS A 23 15.72 -4.79 -12.59
C LYS A 23 15.59 -5.95 -11.60
N LYS A 24 15.53 -5.67 -10.28
CA LYS A 24 15.42 -6.69 -9.23
C LYS A 24 13.98 -6.91 -8.76
N ILE A 25 13.07 -6.01 -9.14
CA ILE A 25 11.65 -6.14 -8.83
C ILE A 25 10.91 -6.72 -10.05
N PRO A 26 9.70 -7.26 -9.87
CA PRO A 26 8.86 -7.71 -10.99
C PRO A 26 8.63 -6.58 -12.01
N GLU A 27 8.65 -6.88 -13.31
CA GLU A 27 8.49 -5.89 -14.37
C GLU A 27 7.08 -5.29 -14.39
N GLU A 28 6.10 -6.06 -13.95
CA GLU A 28 4.70 -5.69 -13.81
C GLU A 28 4.42 -4.80 -12.57
N ALA A 29 5.40 -4.62 -11.68
CA ALA A 29 5.22 -3.79 -10.50
C ALA A 29 5.09 -2.31 -10.89
N THR A 30 4.10 -1.63 -10.32
CA THR A 30 3.83 -0.21 -10.54
C THR A 30 3.77 0.56 -9.22
N GLU A 31 3.61 1.88 -9.31
CA GLU A 31 3.46 2.72 -8.11
C GLU A 31 2.26 2.30 -7.28
N GLY A 32 2.44 2.32 -5.95
CA GLY A 32 1.41 1.88 -5.01
C GLY A 32 1.30 0.36 -4.80
N ASN A 33 1.92 -0.49 -5.64
CA ASN A 33 1.95 -1.93 -5.38
C ASN A 33 2.80 -2.27 -4.15
N VAL A 34 2.55 -3.47 -3.61
CA VAL A 34 3.32 -4.06 -2.52
C VAL A 34 4.14 -5.23 -3.07
N ILE A 35 5.42 -5.27 -2.72
CA ILE A 35 6.33 -6.36 -3.06
C ILE A 35 6.90 -6.97 -1.79
N LYS A 36 7.17 -8.28 -1.83
CA LYS A 36 7.85 -9.00 -0.74
C LYS A 36 9.19 -9.55 -1.20
N LYS A 37 10.15 -9.54 -0.28
CA LYS A 37 11.47 -10.15 -0.49
C LYS A 37 11.42 -11.60 -0.02
N GLY A 38 11.57 -12.54 -0.94
CA GLY A 38 11.68 -13.96 -0.62
C GLY A 38 13.01 -14.31 0.06
N ILE A 39 13.09 -15.54 0.59
CA ILE A 39 14.26 -16.07 1.31
C ILE A 39 15.52 -16.07 0.41
N THR A 40 15.33 -16.27 -0.89
CA THR A 40 16.40 -16.24 -1.91
C THR A 40 16.85 -14.83 -2.27
N GLY A 41 16.25 -13.79 -1.68
CA GLY A 41 16.52 -12.38 -1.96
C GLY A 41 15.85 -11.83 -3.22
N LYS A 42 15.07 -12.64 -3.95
CA LYS A 42 14.24 -12.19 -5.07
C LYS A 42 12.99 -11.48 -4.56
N TYR A 43 12.55 -10.46 -5.29
CA TYR A 43 11.29 -9.77 -5.01
C TYR A 43 10.16 -10.37 -5.86
N SER A 44 8.97 -10.46 -5.27
CA SER A 44 7.74 -10.84 -5.95
C SER A 44 6.60 -9.92 -5.52
N MET A 45 5.54 -9.86 -6.31
CA MET A 45 4.31 -9.16 -5.94
C MET A 45 3.71 -9.77 -4.66
N ASP A 46 3.18 -8.92 -3.79
CA ASP A 46 2.48 -9.35 -2.58
C ASP A 46 0.97 -9.04 -2.68
N THR A 47 0.27 -9.91 -3.41
CA THR A 47 -1.16 -9.78 -3.68
C THR A 47 -2.02 -9.87 -2.43
N ASP A 48 -1.56 -10.62 -1.42
CA ASP A 48 -2.27 -10.81 -0.16
C ASP A 48 -2.32 -9.49 0.64
N GLU A 49 -1.18 -8.83 0.80
CA GLU A 49 -1.09 -7.55 1.50
C GLU A 49 -1.82 -6.44 0.72
N GLU A 50 -1.79 -6.47 -0.61
CA GLU A 50 -2.56 -5.54 -1.45
C GLU A 50 -4.06 -5.71 -1.24
N PHE A 51 -4.56 -6.95 -1.21
CA PHE A 51 -5.97 -7.24 -0.91
C PHE A 51 -6.35 -6.79 0.49
N LEU A 52 -5.54 -7.12 1.50
CA LEU A 52 -5.78 -6.70 2.88
C LEU A 52 -5.80 -5.18 3.02
N ARG A 53 -4.92 -4.45 2.31
CA ARG A 53 -4.89 -2.99 2.32
C ARG A 53 -6.16 -2.39 1.72
N LYS A 54 -6.63 -2.91 0.58
CA LYS A 54 -7.91 -2.50 -0.03
C LYS A 54 -9.07 -2.75 0.92
N HIS A 55 -9.15 -3.95 1.50
CA HIS A 55 -10.21 -4.31 2.45
C HIS A 55 -10.22 -3.41 3.70
N ARG A 56 -9.04 -3.01 4.21
CA ARG A 56 -8.93 -2.07 5.35
C ARG A 56 -9.43 -0.67 4.99
N MET A 57 -9.13 -0.17 3.78
CA MET A 57 -9.61 1.12 3.31
C MET A 57 -11.14 1.13 3.11
N GLU A 58 -11.70 0.09 2.50
CA GLU A 58 -13.15 -0.05 2.33
C GLU A 58 -13.89 -0.01 3.67
N LYS A 59 -13.41 -0.75 4.66
CA LYS A 59 -13.98 -0.75 6.02
C LYS A 59 -13.91 0.61 6.73
N MET A 60 -12.91 1.44 6.41
CA MET A 60 -12.80 2.78 6.98
C MET A 60 -13.80 3.72 6.33
N ASN A 61 -13.94 3.67 5.01
CA ASN A 61 -14.92 4.46 4.27
C ASN A 61 -16.36 4.12 4.70
N GLU A 62 -16.68 2.84 4.92
CA GLU A 62 -17.99 2.42 5.46
C GLU A 62 -18.28 2.96 6.88
N LYS A 63 -17.23 3.17 7.68
CA LYS A 63 -17.37 3.75 9.03
C LYS A 63 -17.53 5.27 8.98
N GLU A 64 -16.81 5.95 8.10
CA GLU A 64 -16.97 7.40 7.88
C GLU A 64 -18.36 7.74 7.33
N GLU A 65 -18.91 6.92 6.43
CA GLU A 65 -20.27 7.11 5.88
C GLU A 65 -21.38 7.02 6.94
N LYS A 66 -21.14 6.31 8.05
CA LYS A 66 -22.11 6.14 9.14
C LYS A 66 -22.08 7.24 10.20
N VAL A 67 -21.27 8.29 10.04
CA VAL A 67 -21.12 9.37 11.03
C VAL A 67 -21.43 10.74 10.40
N ILE A 68 -22.69 10.95 10.00
CA ILE A 68 -23.29 12.29 9.90
C ILE A 68 -24.70 12.19 10.50
N VAL A 69 -24.81 12.37 11.81
CA VAL A 69 -26.08 12.70 12.48
C VAL A 69 -25.87 14.05 13.13
N GLU A 70 -26.35 15.11 12.49
CA GLU A 70 -26.43 16.41 13.13
C GLU A 70 -27.33 16.28 14.36
N PRO A 71 -26.90 16.74 15.55
CA PRO A 71 -27.77 16.78 16.71
C PRO A 71 -28.90 17.75 16.40
N SER A 72 -30.11 17.19 16.27
CA SER A 72 -31.35 17.94 16.16
C SER A 72 -31.56 18.77 17.44
N ILE A 73 -31.08 20.01 17.44
CA ILE A 73 -31.42 21.01 18.45
C ILE A 73 -32.85 21.49 18.16
N TYR A 74 -33.85 20.80 18.70
CA TYR A 74 -35.17 21.39 18.88
C TYR A 74 -35.11 22.30 20.12
N SER A 75 -35.38 23.59 19.89
CA SER A 75 -35.68 24.61 20.91
C SER A 75 -37.19 24.72 21.10
#